data_AF-A0A9D1WP52-F1
#
_entry.id   AF-A0A9D1WP52-F1
#
_cell.length_a   1.000
_cell.length_b   1.000
_cell.length_c   1.000
_cell.angle_alpha   90.00
_cell.angle_beta   90.00
_cell.angle_gamma   90.00
#
_symmetry.space_group_name_H-M   'P 1'
#
loop_
_entity.id
_entity.type
_entity.pdbx_description
1 polymer ?
#
loop_
_entity_poly.entity_id
_entity_poly.type
_entity_poly.pdbx_seq_one_letter_code
_entity_poly.pdbx_strand_id
1 'polypeptide(L)' 'LREWCKKELAGYKVPRLIEFRDELPKTNVGKVLRRQLRDEETGKPG' A
#
# COMPACT_ATOMS: atom_id res chain seq x y z
N LEU A 1 2.95 12.27 7.58
CA LEU A 1 2.03 11.09 7.59
C LEU A 1 2.30 10.14 8.76
N ARG A 2 3.53 9.64 8.95
CA ARG A 2 3.83 8.66 10.03
C ARG A 2 3.56 9.16 11.46
N GLU A 3 3.93 10.40 11.76
CA GLU A 3 3.63 11.00 13.09
C GLU A 3 2.13 11.16 13.34
N TRP A 4 1.36 11.48 12.30
CA TRP A 4 -0.10 11.48 12.39
C TRP A 4 -0.64 10.07 12.66
N CYS A 5 -0.14 9.06 11.94
CA CYS A 5 -0.50 7.66 12.20
C CYS A 5 -0.14 7.20 13.63
N LYS A 6 0.96 7.66 14.22
CA LYS A 6 1.34 7.32 15.61
C LYS A 6 0.38 7.90 16.65
N LYS A 7 -0.25 9.03 16.35
CA LYS A 7 -1.24 9.67 17.22
C LYS A 7 -2.61 9.00 17.12
N GLU A 8 -3.01 8.64 15.90
CA GLU A 8 -4.36 8.13 15.61
C GLU A 8 -4.48 6.60 15.62
N LEU A 9 -3.37 5.86 15.47
CA LEU A 9 -3.36 4.40 15.38
C LEU A 9 -2.61 3.76 16.54
N ALA A 10 -3.05 2.55 16.93
CA ALA A 10 -2.26 1.68 17.79
C ALA A 10 -0.89 1.41 17.16
N GLY A 11 0.17 1.33 17.98
CA GLY A 11 1.56 1.28 17.50
C GLY A 11 1.87 0.21 16.44
N TYR A 12 1.24 -0.97 16.52
CA TYR A 12 1.43 -2.05 15.54
C TYR A 12 0.77 -1.79 14.17
N LYS A 13 -0.17 -0.85 14.09
CA LYS A 13 -0.82 -0.44 12.84
C LYS A 13 -0.10 0.70 12.13
N VAL A 14 0.93 1.29 12.76
CA VAL A 14 1.72 2.36 12.15
C VAL A 14 2.55 1.76 11.01
N PRO A 15 2.41 2.23 9.76
CA PRO A 15 3.15 1.69 8.64
C PRO A 15 4.66 1.88 8.83
N ARG A 16 5.42 0.87 8.40
CA ARG A 16 6.90 0.90 8.42
C ARG A 16 7.47 1.66 7.23
N LEU A 17 6.88 1.45 6.06
CA LEU A 17 7.21 2.09 4.79
C LEU A 17 5.97 2.81 4.25
N ILE A 18 6.18 3.96 3.62
CA ILE A 18 5.14 4.74 2.96
C ILE A 18 5.70 5.13 1.60
N GLU A 19 5.01 4.77 0.53
CA GLU A 19 5.34 5.12 -0.85
C GLU A 19 4.20 5.95 -1.43
N PHE A 20 4.56 7.03 -2.13
CA PHE A 20 3.61 7.81 -2.91
C PHE A 20 3.75 7.40 -4.37
N ARG A 21 2.61 7.14 -5.00
CA ARG A 21 2.52 6.78 -6.43
C ARG A 21 1.53 7.72 -7.10
N ASP A 22 1.78 8.04 -8.35
CA ASP A 22 0.85 8.85 -9.16
C ASP A 22 -0.45 8.07 -9.42
N GLU A 23 -0.34 6.75 -9.58
CA GLU A 23 -1.50 5.87 -9.77
C GLU A 23 -1.36 4.51 -9.07
N LEU A 24 -2.51 3.89 -8.82
CA LEU A 24 -2.61 2.53 -8.31
C LEU A 24 -3.05 1.60 -9.44
N PRO A 25 -2.52 0.37 -9.51
CA PRO A 25 -2.99 -0.61 -10.47
C PRO A 25 -4.45 -0.94 -10.19
N LYS A 26 -5.27 -0.91 -11.24
CA LYS A 26 -6.71 -1.07 -11.16
C LYS A 26 -7.21 -2.07 -12.20
N THR A 27 -8.33 -2.72 -11.92
CA THR A 27 -9.07 -3.49 -12.92
C THR A 27 -9.68 -2.56 -13.96
N ASN A 28 -10.15 -3.13 -15.07
CA ASN A 28 -10.89 -2.40 -16.12
C ASN A 28 -12.17 -1.71 -15.61
N VAL A 29 -12.68 -2.12 -14.44
CA VAL A 29 -13.82 -1.49 -13.75
C VAL A 29 -13.39 -0.65 -12.54
N GLY A 30 -12.10 -0.32 -12.43
CA GLY A 30 -11.55 0.64 -11.45
C GLY A 30 -11.21 0.09 -10.06
N LYS A 31 -11.31 -1.22 -9.81
CA LYS A 31 -10.98 -1.80 -8.49
C LYS A 31 -9.46 -1.92 -8.32
N VAL A 32 -8.92 -1.51 -7.17
CA VAL A 32 -7.47 -1.61 -6.90
C VAL A 32 -7.00 -3.08 -6.87
N LEU A 33 -5.96 -3.39 -7.66
CA LEU A 33 -5.33 -4.70 -7.78
C LEU A 33 -4.27 -4.89 -6.69
N ARG A 34 -4.71 -5.25 -5.48
CA ARG A 34 -3.80 -5.47 -4.33
C ARG A 34 -2.78 -6.60 -4.54
N ARG A 35 -3.11 -7.62 -5.36
CA ARG A 35 -2.18 -8.72 -5.67
C ARG A 35 -0.98 -8.19 -6.44
N GLN A 36 -1.24 -7.46 -7.52
CA GLN A 36 -0.19 -6.85 -8.34
C GLN A 36 0.74 -5.95 -7.52
N LEU A 37 0.17 -5.12 -6.62
CA LEU A 37 0.98 -4.31 -5.70
C LEU A 37 1.93 -5.14 -4.82
N ARG A 38 1.52 -6.35 -4.40
CA ARG A 38 2.39 -7.26 -3.62
C ARG A 38 3.42 -7.96 -4.50
N ASP A 39 3.04 -8.32 -5.71
CA ASP A 39 3.92 -9.00 -6.67
C ASP A 39 5.05 -8.05 -7.10
N GLU A 40 4.74 -6.78 -7.34
CA GLU A 40 5.69 -5.69 -7.61
C GLU A 40 6.69 -5.50 -6.46
N GLU A 41 6.21 -5.50 -5.21
CA GLU A 41 7.06 -5.34 -4.03
C GLU A 41 7.96 -6.56 -3.76
N THR A 42 7.46 -7.77 -4.02
CA THR A 42 8.17 -9.01 -3.69
C THR A 42 8.96 -9.61 -4.85
N GLY A 43 8.83 -9.04 -6.07
CA GLY A 43 9.49 -9.52 -7.28
C GLY A 43 9.05 -10.92 -7.72
N LYS A 44 7.93 -11.43 -7.20
CA LYS A 44 7.41 -12.77 -7.51
C LYS A 44 6.12 -12.63 -8.32
N PRO A 45 6.04 -13.21 -9.54
CA PRO A 45 4.76 -13.32 -10.23
C PRO A 45 3.87 -14.34 -9.49
N GLY A 46 2.61 -13.96 -9.24
CA GLY A 46 1.59 -14.82 -8.62
C GLY A 46 0.44 -15.20 -9.53
#